data_AF-K2BZY8-F1
#
_entry.id   AF-K2BZY8-F1
#
_cell.length_a   1.000
_cell.length_b   1.000
_cell.length_c   1.000
_cell.angle_alpha   90.00
_cell.angle_beta   90.00
_cell.angle_gamma   90.00
#
_symmetry.space_group_name_H-M   'P 1'
#
loop_
_entity.id
_entity.type
_entity.pdbx_description
1 polymer ?
#
loop_
_entity_poly.entity_id
_entity_poly.type
_entity_poly.pdbx_seq_one_letter_code
_entity_poly.pdbx_strand_id
1 'polypeptide(L)'
;MSSAIKGEDVSGAVAGPVGIASLTYQATQLGFVYVIQFAALLSLNLAIFNLLPFPPLDGGKLIFVVLEAIVRRPVPLRWQVIVHNVGFVIFLIFIMAVTIKDVIGLVS
;
A
#
# COMPACT_ATOMS: atom_id res chain seq x y z
N MET A 1 -36.17 7.19 6.94
CA MET A 1 -35.06 7.86 7.66
C MET A 1 -34.16 6.83 8.35
N SER A 2 -33.62 5.85 7.61
CA SER A 2 -32.76 4.79 8.20
C SER A 2 -31.61 4.40 7.26
N SER A 3 -31.29 5.23 6.27
CA SER A 3 -30.17 5.00 5.34
C SER A 3 -28.89 5.75 5.72
N ALA A 4 -28.91 6.57 6.78
CA ALA A 4 -27.74 7.36 7.20
C ALA A 4 -26.80 6.65 8.20
N ILE A 5 -27.12 5.41 8.62
CA ILE A 5 -26.28 4.59 9.53
C ILE A 5 -25.63 3.41 8.78
N LYS A 6 -25.84 3.28 7.47
CA LYS A 6 -24.94 2.48 6.65
C LYS A 6 -23.77 3.39 6.34
N GLY A 7 -22.78 3.39 7.23
CA GLY A 7 -21.54 4.14 7.01
C GLY A 7 -21.13 3.94 5.56
N GLU A 8 -20.95 5.05 4.85
CA GLU A 8 -20.46 5.06 3.47
C GLU A 8 -19.38 4.00 3.39
N ASP A 9 -19.59 2.98 2.55
CA ASP A 9 -18.81 1.73 2.55
C ASP A 9 -17.37 2.07 2.12
N VAL A 10 -16.57 2.62 3.04
CA VAL A 10 -15.14 2.88 2.84
C VAL A 10 -14.40 1.55 2.67
N SER A 11 -15.05 0.44 3.04
CA SER A 11 -14.65 -0.92 2.67
C SER A 11 -14.56 -1.13 1.15
N GLY A 12 -15.27 -0.35 0.33
CA GLY A 12 -15.17 -0.38 -1.14
C GLY A 12 -14.16 0.62 -1.72
N ALA A 13 -13.65 1.56 -0.92
CA ALA A 13 -12.69 2.57 -1.38
C ALA A 13 -11.23 2.07 -1.37
N VAL A 14 -10.95 1.00 -0.63
CA VAL A 14 -9.62 0.37 -0.61
C VAL A 14 -9.63 -0.82 -1.57
N ALA A 15 -9.30 -0.55 -2.83
CA ALA A 15 -9.03 -1.61 -3.80
C ALA A 15 -7.73 -2.33 -3.40
N GLY A 16 -7.81 -3.59 -3.01
CA GLY A 16 -6.62 -4.42 -2.84
C GLY A 16 -6.03 -4.84 -4.19
N PRO A 17 -5.01 -5.71 -4.18
CA PRO A 17 -4.28 -6.09 -5.41
C PRO A 17 -5.18 -6.63 -6.51
N VAL A 18 -6.24 -7.37 -6.15
CA VAL A 18 -7.18 -7.94 -7.12
C VAL A 18 -8.11 -6.86 -7.67
N GLY A 19 -8.56 -5.93 -6.83
CA GLY A 19 -9.30 -4.75 -7.28
C GLY A 19 -8.50 -3.89 -8.26
N ILE A 20 -7.21 -3.66 -7.96
CA ILE A 20 -6.29 -2.93 -8.85
C ILE A 20 -6.11 -3.67 -10.19
N ALA A 21 -6.01 -5.01 -10.17
CA ALA A 21 -5.94 -5.79 -11.41
C ALA A 21 -7.21 -5.66 -12.26
N SER A 22 -8.39 -5.66 -11.63
CA SER A 22 -9.67 -5.42 -12.33
C SER A 22 -9.75 -4.02 -12.94
N LEU A 23 -9.36 -2.98 -12.19
CA LEU A 23 -9.30 -1.61 -12.71
C LEU A 23 -8.29 -1.48 -13.85
N THR A 24 -7.14 -2.15 -13.74
CA THR A 24 -6.15 -2.20 -14.83
C THR A 24 -6.76 -2.83 -16.08
N TYR A 25 -7.48 -3.94 -15.93
CA TYR A 25 -8.17 -4.59 -17.05
C TYR A 25 -9.18 -3.63 -17.71
N GLN A 26 -10.00 -2.93 -16.93
CA GLN A 26 -10.93 -1.93 -17.45
C GLN A 26 -10.21 -0.80 -18.20
N ALA A 27 -9.09 -0.31 -17.68
CA ALA A 27 -8.27 0.71 -18.35
C ALA A 27 -7.75 0.22 -19.71
N THR A 28 -7.39 -1.06 -19.85
CA THR A 28 -6.98 -1.62 -21.15
C THR A 28 -8.10 -1.65 -22.17
N GLN A 29 -9.36 -1.82 -21.74
CA GLN A 29 -10.53 -1.79 -22.62
C GLN A 29 -10.83 -0.37 -23.14
N LEU A 30 -10.45 0.66 -22.38
CA LEU A 30 -10.63 2.06 -22.76
C LEU A 30 -9.54 2.55 -23.74
N GLY A 31 -8.42 1.83 -23.84
CA GLY A 31 -7.33 2.09 -24.77
C GLY A 31 -6.03 2.56 -24.11
N PHE A 32 -4.96 2.64 -24.92
CA PHE A 32 -3.59 2.83 -24.42
C PHE A 32 -3.39 4.11 -23.59
N VAL A 33 -4.03 5.21 -23.98
CA VAL A 33 -3.93 6.50 -23.26
C VAL A 33 -4.44 6.37 -21.82
N TYR A 34 -5.54 5.63 -21.61
CA TYR A 34 -6.12 5.42 -20.28
C TYR A 34 -5.24 4.54 -19.39
N VAL A 35 -4.55 3.54 -19.98
CA VAL A 35 -3.57 2.73 -19.25
C VAL A 35 -2.44 3.59 -18.72
N ILE A 36 -1.89 4.49 -19.55
CA ILE A 36 -0.82 5.41 -19.13
C ILE A 36 -1.31 6.36 -18.03
N GLN A 37 -2.51 6.92 -18.16
CA GLN A 37 -3.11 7.77 -17.11
C GLN A 37 -3.31 7.01 -15.80
N PHE A 38 -3.86 5.79 -15.87
CA PHE A 38 -4.06 4.94 -14.70
C PHE A 38 -2.72 4.57 -14.04
N ALA A 39 -1.72 4.19 -14.82
CA ALA A 39 -0.38 3.90 -14.33
C ALA A 39 0.27 5.13 -13.68
N ALA A 40 0.10 6.33 -14.24
CA ALA A 40 0.59 7.57 -13.66
C ALA A 40 -0.08 7.86 -12.30
N LEU A 41 -1.40 7.69 -12.21
CA LEU A 41 -2.15 7.85 -10.96
C LEU A 41 -1.73 6.82 -9.91
N LEU A 42 -1.59 5.55 -10.29
CA LEU A 42 -1.09 4.52 -9.37
C LEU A 42 0.34 4.83 -8.91
N SER A 43 1.23 5.25 -9.82
CA SER A 43 2.62 5.57 -9.48
C SER A 43 2.72 6.74 -8.49
N LEU A 44 1.88 7.77 -8.67
CA LEU A 44 1.80 8.89 -7.73
C LEU A 44 1.35 8.43 -6.34
N ASN A 45 0.32 7.57 -6.28
CA ASN A 45 -0.13 6.99 -5.02
C ASN A 45 0.98 6.16 -4.36
N LEU A 46 1.66 5.30 -5.13
CA LEU A 46 2.79 4.50 -4.63
C LEU A 46 3.95 5.37 -4.14
N ALA A 47 4.23 6.49 -4.79
CA ALA A 47 5.24 7.44 -4.33
C ALA A 47 4.88 7.98 -2.93
N ILE A 48 3.63 8.43 -2.74
CA ILE A 48 3.14 8.93 -1.45
C ILE A 48 3.15 7.82 -0.38
N PHE A 49 2.68 6.62 -0.72
CA PHE A 49 2.71 5.47 0.18
C PHE A 49 4.15 5.11 0.58
N ASN A 50 5.09 5.10 -0.37
CA ASN A 50 6.49 4.79 -0.11
C ASN A 50 7.19 5.80 0.80
N LEU A 51 6.69 7.04 0.93
CA LEU A 51 7.19 8.04 1.87
C LEU A 51 6.74 7.79 3.32
N LEU A 52 5.80 6.87 3.56
CA LEU A 52 5.32 6.58 4.90
C LEU A 52 6.41 5.97 5.80
N PRO A 53 6.35 6.23 7.12
CA PRO A 53 7.33 5.77 8.11
C PRO A 53 7.19 4.28 8.45
N PHE A 54 7.05 3.41 7.44
CA PHE A 54 6.71 2.00 7.64
C PHE A 54 7.82 1.06 7.13
N PRO A 55 8.30 0.10 7.94
CA PRO A 55 9.44 -0.76 7.59
C PRO A 55 8.98 -1.95 6.72
N PRO A 56 8.65 -1.73 5.44
CA PRO A 56 9.53 -2.14 4.34
C PRO A 56 9.64 -1.08 3.23
N LEU A 57 8.99 0.06 3.42
CA LEU A 57 8.92 1.18 2.48
C LEU A 57 10.18 2.06 2.57
N ASP A 58 10.44 2.83 1.52
CA ASP A 58 11.62 3.70 1.44
C ASP A 58 11.61 4.80 2.52
N GLY A 59 10.44 5.29 2.91
CA GLY A 59 10.21 6.25 3.99
C GLY A 59 10.63 5.70 5.36
N GLY A 60 10.52 4.39 5.58
CA GLY A 60 11.04 3.73 6.77
C GLY A 60 12.57 3.85 6.87
N LYS A 61 13.28 3.65 5.74
CA LYS A 61 14.75 3.83 5.68
C LYS A 61 15.14 5.29 5.86
N LEU A 62 14.42 6.23 5.25
CA LEU A 62 14.64 7.66 5.41
C LEU A 62 14.59 8.07 6.89
N ILE A 63 13.67 7.51 7.67
CA ILE A 63 13.60 7.79 9.10
C ILE A 63 14.81 7.28 9.86
N PHE A 64 15.32 6.08 9.56
CA PHE A 64 16.56 5.63 10.18
C PHE A 64 17.72 6.57 9.88
N VAL A 65 17.85 7.04 8.64
CA VAL A 65 18.90 7.99 8.24
C VAL A 65 18.71 9.35 8.95
N VAL A 66 17.49 9.88 9.03
CA VAL A 66 17.20 11.12 9.74
C VAL A 66 17.48 10.98 11.24
N LEU A 67 17.10 9.86 11.84
CA LEU A 67 17.39 9.56 13.24
C LEU A 67 18.90 9.44 13.49
N GLU A 68 19.65 8.78 12.61
CA GLU A 68 21.11 8.71 12.70
C GLU A 68 21.76 10.09 12.59
N ALA A 69 21.25 10.95 11.70
CA ALA A 69 21.73 12.31 11.55
C ALA A 69 21.49 13.17 12.82
N ILE A 70 20.35 12.99 13.49
CA ILE A 70 20.00 13.70 14.73
C ILE A 70 20.78 13.13 15.92
N VAL A 71 20.77 11.81 16.10
CA VAL A 71 21.38 11.10 17.23
C VAL A 71 22.91 11.05 17.10
N ARG A 72 23.46 11.31 15.91
CA ARG A 72 24.89 11.26 15.56
C ARG A 72 25.55 9.93 15.92
N ARG A 73 24.76 8.86 16.02
CA ARG A 73 25.23 7.49 16.24
C ARG A 73 24.54 6.57 15.25
N PRO A 74 25.29 5.64 14.61
CA PRO A 74 24.69 4.70 13.68
C PRO A 74 23.73 3.78 14.42
N VAL A 75 22.56 3.54 13.83
CA VAL A 75 21.66 2.49 14.31
C VAL A 75 22.32 1.16 13.95
N PRO A 76 22.45 0.21 14.89
CA PRO A 76 23.12 -1.05 14.58
C PRO A 76 22.39 -1.77 13.44
N LEU A 77 23.14 -2.20 12.42
CA LEU A 77 22.59 -2.88 11.23
C LEU A 77 21.67 -4.05 11.58
N ARG A 78 21.98 -4.77 12.66
CA ARG A 78 21.14 -5.86 13.18
C ARG A 78 19.71 -5.40 13.49
N TRP A 79 19.55 -4.23 14.10
CA TRP A 79 18.23 -3.67 14.41
C TRP A 79 17.49 -3.23 13.16
N GLN A 80 18.18 -2.58 12.21
CA GLN A 80 17.57 -2.19 10.94
C GLN A 80 17.04 -3.42 10.17
N VAL A 81 17.84 -4.49 10.09
CA VAL A 81 17.45 -5.74 9.43
C VAL A 81 16.27 -6.41 10.13
N ILE A 82 16.29 -6.48 11.47
CA ILE A 82 15.18 -7.08 12.23
C ILE A 82 13.89 -6.30 12.00
N VAL A 83 13.93 -4.97 12.17
CA VAL A 83 12.73 -4.12 12.01
C VAL A 83 12.21 -4.19 10.58
N HIS A 84 13.09 -4.16 9.58
CA HIS A 84 12.71 -4.31 8.18
C HIS A 84 12.09 -5.68 7.89
N ASN A 85 12.71 -6.77 8.33
CA ASN A 85 12.20 -8.12 8.07
C ASN A 85 10.87 -8.38 8.77
N VAL A 86 10.74 -7.96 10.04
CA VAL A 86 9.49 -8.09 10.79
C VAL A 86 8.38 -7.28 10.14
N GLY A 87 8.66 -6.02 9.81
CA GLY A 87 7.68 -5.18 9.14
C GLY A 87 7.32 -5.68 7.73
N PHE A 88 8.28 -6.25 7.00
CA PHE A 88 8.03 -6.91 5.71
C PHE A 88 7.11 -8.13 5.85
N VAL A 89 7.33 -8.99 6.84
CA VAL A 89 6.45 -10.15 7.09
C VAL A 89 5.04 -9.70 7.47
N ILE A 90 4.92 -8.70 8.36
CA ILE A 90 3.62 -8.11 8.73
C ILE A 90 2.92 -7.52 7.49
N PHE A 91 3.67 -6.81 6.65
CA PHE A 91 3.16 -6.23 5.41
C PHE A 91 2.64 -7.30 4.44
N LEU A 92 3.37 -8.40 4.26
CA LEU A 92 2.93 -9.53 3.44
C LEU A 92 1.65 -10.18 3.99
N ILE A 93 1.55 -10.35 5.32
CA ILE A 93 0.34 -10.85 5.96
C ILE A 93 -0.84 -9.90 5.72
N PHE A 94 -0.60 -8.59 5.83
CA PHE A 94 -1.62 -7.58 5.55
C PHE A 94 -2.09 -7.62 4.09
N ILE A 95 -1.17 -7.71 3.13
CA ILE A 95 -1.51 -7.86 1.71
C ILE A 95 -2.35 -9.13 1.48
N MET A 96 -1.95 -10.26 2.06
CA MET A 96 -2.72 -11.50 1.95
C MET A 96 -4.13 -11.35 2.52
N ALA A 97 -4.28 -10.75 3.71
CA ALA A 97 -5.58 -10.54 4.34
C ALA A 97 -6.51 -9.67 3.47
N VAL A 98 -6.00 -8.57 2.91
CA VAL A 98 -6.76 -7.70 2.01
C VAL A 98 -7.11 -8.42 0.71
N THR A 99 -6.15 -9.14 0.12
CA THR A 99 -6.36 -9.94 -1.10
C THR A 99 -7.45 -10.99 -0.90
N ILE A 100 -7.45 -11.71 0.23
CA ILE A 100 -8.49 -12.70 0.55
C ILE A 100 -9.86 -12.02 0.66
N LYS A 101 -9.93 -10.85 1.33
CA LYS A 101 -11.17 -10.05 1.42
C LYS A 101 -11.68 -9.67 0.03
N ASP A 102 -10.80 -9.18 -0.85
CA ASP A 102 -11.14 -8.83 -2.24
C ASP A 102 -11.70 -10.04 -3.00
N VAL A 103 -11.00 -11.18 -2.94
CA VAL A 103 -11.42 -12.41 -3.64
C VAL A 103 -12.79 -12.90 -3.15
N ILE A 104 -13.02 -12.91 -1.84
CA ILE A 104 -14.32 -13.29 -1.27
C ILE A 104 -15.42 -12.31 -1.73
N GLY A 105 -15.13 -11.02 -1.75
CA GLY A 105 -16.05 -9.99 -2.22
C GLY A 105 -16.39 -10.08 -3.71
N LEU A 106 -15.56 -10.74 -4.53
CA LEU A 106 -15.82 -10.98 -5.94
C LEU A 106 -16.62 -12.27 -6.21
N VAL A 107 -16.58 -13.24 -5.30
CA VAL A 107 -17.25 -14.54 -5.43
C VAL A 107 -18.64 -14.55 -4.77
N SER A 108 -18.90 -13.61 -3.87
CA SER A 108 -20.19 -13.43 -3.16
C SER A 108 -21.13 -12.53 -3.94
#